data_AF-A0A519G030-F1
#
_entry.id   AF-A0A519G030-F1
#
_cell.length_a   1.000
_cell.length_b   1.000
_cell.length_c   1.000
_cell.angle_alpha   90.00
_cell.angle_beta   90.00
_cell.angle_gamma   90.00
#
_symmetry.space_group_name_H-M   'P 1'
#
loop_
_entity.id
_entity.type
_entity.pdbx_description
1 polymer ?
#
loop_
_entity_poly.entity_id
_entity_poly.type
_entity_poly.pdbx_seq_one_letter_code
_entity_poly.pdbx_strand_id
1 'polypeptide(L)'
;MKTDIVEAWNGPGPKDSFITEVQPVDHGLHPSTSKLAFEHWYFDARLDTGHTVVAFITKRRPEETPWAKPSVELLIYSPDGTKRQVRAHYPKDQASFALDDVNAQVGPNKCWVDRSGDLPVQHAYLAEEDVVFDLSFHNELPSWMPGKGETHYNAKESFGWVVAAPRARVSGTVKIGDVTLDAAGIGYADHNWGAGDMKRIIERWHWGRLYVEDYSFLFANVMTQKRFDHHRSQPVMLAKNGDIVL
;
A
#
# COMPACT_ATOMS: atom_id res chain seq x y z
N MET A 1 -5.41 24.09 -21.71
CA MET A 1 -5.04 24.73 -20.42
C MET A 1 -3.86 23.95 -19.90
N LYS A 2 -2.78 24.62 -19.47
CA LYS A 2 -1.64 23.94 -18.84
C LYS A 2 -2.16 23.29 -17.58
N THR A 3 -1.97 21.99 -17.44
CA THR A 3 -2.35 21.25 -16.24
C THR A 3 -1.24 21.45 -15.21
N ASP A 4 -1.57 22.13 -14.11
CA ASP A 4 -0.66 22.37 -12.99
C ASP A 4 -0.53 21.10 -12.14
N ILE A 5 -0.09 20.01 -12.76
CA ILE A 5 0.26 18.78 -12.06
C ILE A 5 1.57 19.03 -11.36
N VAL A 6 1.58 18.81 -10.05
CA VAL A 6 2.75 18.95 -9.19
C VAL A 6 3.06 17.58 -8.62
N GLU A 7 4.15 16.99 -9.11
CA GLU A 7 4.73 15.79 -8.54
C GLU A 7 5.78 16.20 -7.52
N ALA A 8 5.77 15.57 -6.35
CA ALA A 8 6.66 15.95 -5.26
C ALA A 8 8.10 15.42 -5.41
N TRP A 9 8.62 15.30 -6.63
CA TRP A 9 10.00 14.90 -6.89
C TRP A 9 10.98 15.80 -6.14
N ASN A 10 12.04 15.20 -5.61
CA ASN A 10 13.08 15.93 -4.87
C ASN A 10 14.19 16.49 -5.78
N GLY A 11 14.04 16.38 -7.10
CA GLY A 11 15.01 16.84 -8.09
C GLY A 11 14.41 17.64 -9.24
N PRO A 12 15.24 18.14 -10.16
CA PRO A 12 14.76 18.86 -11.32
C PRO A 12 14.06 17.90 -12.30
N GLY A 13 12.82 18.23 -12.66
CA GLY A 13 12.03 17.43 -13.60
C GLY A 13 11.45 16.18 -12.95
N PRO A 14 11.26 15.09 -13.70
CA PRO A 14 10.56 13.89 -13.25
C PRO A 14 11.49 12.88 -12.56
N LYS A 15 12.35 13.33 -11.63
CA LYS A 15 13.31 12.46 -10.96
C LYS A 15 13.69 12.97 -9.58
N ASP A 16 14.07 12.04 -8.72
CA ASP A 16 14.68 12.36 -7.44
C ASP A 16 16.16 12.70 -7.59
N SER A 17 16.59 13.77 -6.92
CA SER A 17 18.02 14.09 -6.75
C SER A 17 18.62 13.37 -5.54
N PHE A 18 17.78 12.94 -4.61
CA PHE A 18 18.13 12.18 -3.42
C PHE A 18 16.92 11.36 -2.97
N ILE A 19 17.17 10.22 -2.32
CA ILE A 19 16.13 9.34 -1.77
C ILE A 19 15.59 9.98 -0.49
N THR A 20 14.27 10.07 -0.36
CA THR A 20 13.66 10.59 0.88
C THR A 20 13.85 9.61 2.01
N GLU A 21 14.27 10.12 3.16
CA GLU A 21 14.19 9.41 4.42
C GLU A 21 12.73 9.40 4.90
N VAL A 22 12.05 8.26 4.72
CA VAL A 22 10.66 8.09 5.13
C VAL A 22 10.55 8.08 6.65
N GLN A 23 9.70 8.95 7.18
CA GLN A 23 9.44 9.11 8.60
C GLN A 23 8.20 8.33 9.04
N PRO A 24 8.06 7.99 10.33
CA PRO A 24 6.84 7.37 10.87
C PRO A 24 5.54 8.06 10.44
N VAL A 25 5.50 9.40 10.50
CA VAL A 25 4.33 10.20 10.14
C VAL A 25 3.88 10.02 8.69
N ASP A 26 4.79 9.70 7.77
CA ASP A 26 4.46 9.45 6.36
C ASP A 26 3.61 8.18 6.19
N HIS A 27 3.67 7.27 7.16
CA HIS A 27 2.86 6.05 7.19
C HIS A 27 1.53 6.20 7.94
N GLY A 28 1.38 7.28 8.71
CA GLY A 28 0.16 7.60 9.43
C GLY A 28 -0.95 8.06 8.49
N LEU A 29 -2.16 8.21 9.05
CA LEU A 29 -3.33 8.74 8.37
C LEU A 29 -3.06 10.16 7.83
N HIS A 30 -3.45 10.43 6.59
CA HIS A 30 -3.39 11.73 5.92
C HIS A 30 -4.76 12.42 5.97
N PRO A 31 -4.99 13.35 6.92
CA PRO A 31 -6.30 13.96 7.09
C PRO A 31 -6.64 14.82 5.89
N SER A 32 -7.83 14.59 5.33
CA SER A 32 -8.36 15.38 4.23
C SER A 32 -9.79 15.78 4.52
N THR A 33 -10.12 17.04 4.21
CA THR A 33 -11.47 17.59 4.30
C THR A 33 -12.33 17.22 3.08
N SER A 34 -11.73 16.58 2.06
CA SER A 34 -12.44 16.14 0.87
C SER A 34 -13.40 14.99 1.19
N LYS A 35 -14.64 15.11 0.72
CA LYS A 35 -15.62 14.01 0.75
C LYS A 35 -15.22 12.82 -0.12
N LEU A 36 -14.27 13.01 -1.02
CA LEU A 36 -13.70 11.98 -1.89
C LEU A 36 -12.31 11.52 -1.42
N ALA A 37 -11.91 11.85 -0.19
CA ALA A 37 -10.67 11.33 0.39
C ALA A 37 -10.74 9.80 0.50
N PHE A 38 -9.73 9.10 0.01
CA PHE A 38 -9.58 7.65 0.14
C PHE A 38 -8.23 7.35 0.79
N GLU A 39 -8.16 6.21 1.46
CA GLU A 39 -6.96 5.81 2.18
C GLU A 39 -7.00 4.33 2.53
N HIS A 40 -5.92 3.61 2.27
CA HIS A 40 -5.80 2.19 2.58
C HIS A 40 -4.36 1.73 2.81
N TRP A 41 -4.21 0.85 3.79
CA TRP A 41 -3.00 0.07 4.05
C TRP A 41 -3.15 -1.28 3.37
N TYR A 42 -2.13 -1.66 2.61
CA TYR A 42 -2.11 -2.85 1.79
C TYR A 42 -0.91 -3.71 2.13
N PHE A 43 -1.15 -5.02 2.18
CA PHE A 43 -0.14 -6.03 2.45
C PHE A 43 -0.36 -7.19 1.50
N ASP A 44 0.71 -7.72 0.90
CA ASP A 44 0.60 -8.98 0.18
C ASP A 44 1.88 -9.81 0.29
N ALA A 45 1.69 -11.13 0.25
CA ALA A 45 2.74 -12.10 0.42
C ALA A 45 2.57 -13.26 -0.57
N ARG A 46 3.68 -13.66 -1.19
CA ARG A 46 3.80 -14.95 -1.87
C ARG A 46 4.43 -15.93 -0.91
N LEU A 47 3.67 -16.95 -0.53
CA LEU A 47 4.06 -17.96 0.43
C LEU A 47 4.78 -19.14 -0.23
N ASP A 48 5.61 -19.84 0.53
CA ASP A 48 6.35 -21.03 0.11
C ASP A 48 5.43 -22.20 -0.24
N THR A 49 4.21 -22.21 0.31
CA THR A 49 3.13 -23.14 -0.05
C THR A 49 2.56 -22.90 -1.44
N GLY A 50 3.03 -21.87 -2.16
CA GLY A 50 2.56 -21.46 -3.49
C GLY A 50 1.34 -20.54 -3.47
N HIS A 51 0.78 -20.25 -2.30
CA HIS A 51 -0.32 -19.31 -2.15
C HIS A 51 0.17 -17.87 -2.30
N THR A 52 -0.69 -16.99 -2.82
CA THR A 52 -0.51 -15.54 -2.68
C THR A 52 -1.66 -14.99 -1.85
N VAL A 53 -1.36 -14.25 -0.80
CA VAL A 53 -2.36 -13.64 0.08
C VAL A 53 -2.26 -12.13 0.05
N VAL A 54 -3.40 -11.45 0.13
CA VAL A 54 -3.51 -9.98 0.05
C VAL A 54 -4.47 -9.49 1.11
N ALA A 55 -4.06 -8.50 1.89
CA ALA A 55 -4.87 -7.84 2.90
C ALA A 55 -5.01 -6.34 2.61
N PHE A 56 -6.21 -5.82 2.76
CA PHE A 56 -6.49 -4.39 2.77
C PHE A 56 -7.14 -3.99 4.09
N ILE A 57 -6.67 -2.90 4.70
CA ILE A 57 -7.38 -2.16 5.74
C ILE A 57 -7.67 -0.78 5.18
N THR A 58 -8.95 -0.47 5.00
CA THR A 58 -9.39 0.66 4.18
C THR A 58 -10.31 1.59 4.95
N LYS A 59 -9.97 2.89 4.98
CA LYS A 59 -10.87 3.94 5.46
C LYS A 59 -12.00 4.23 4.46
N ARG A 60 -11.64 4.33 3.18
CA ARG A 60 -12.52 4.43 2.01
C ARG A 60 -11.72 4.09 0.77
N ARG A 61 -12.30 3.38 -0.19
CA ARG A 61 -11.68 3.16 -1.50
C ARG A 61 -11.95 4.30 -2.48
N PRO A 62 -11.06 4.57 -3.45
CA PRO A 62 -11.27 5.62 -4.45
C PRO A 62 -12.63 5.53 -5.16
N GLU A 63 -13.07 4.32 -5.51
CA GLU A 63 -14.28 4.03 -6.28
C GLU A 63 -15.59 4.05 -5.48
N GLU A 64 -15.51 4.15 -4.15
CA GLU A 64 -16.68 4.13 -3.28
C GLU A 64 -17.40 5.48 -3.22
N THR A 65 -18.58 5.52 -2.61
CA THR A 65 -19.27 6.79 -2.33
C THR A 65 -18.64 7.50 -1.12
N PRO A 66 -18.84 8.82 -0.95
CA PRO A 66 -18.40 9.57 0.24
C PRO A 66 -18.88 9.03 1.59
N TRP A 67 -19.96 8.24 1.59
CA TRP A 67 -20.62 7.75 2.80
C TRP A 67 -20.24 6.30 3.12
N ALA A 68 -19.32 5.72 2.35
CA ALA A 68 -18.89 4.36 2.55
C ALA A 68 -18.33 4.14 3.95
N LYS A 69 -18.58 2.94 4.43
CA LYS A 69 -18.07 2.42 5.68
C LYS A 69 -16.61 1.98 5.47
N PRO A 70 -15.72 2.17 6.44
CA PRO A 70 -14.43 1.50 6.45
C PRO A 70 -14.59 0.00 6.21
N SER A 71 -13.63 -0.59 5.53
CA SER A 71 -13.69 -1.98 5.12
C SER A 71 -12.34 -2.68 5.23
N VAL A 72 -12.41 -4.00 5.30
CA VAL A 72 -11.26 -4.88 5.12
C VAL A 72 -11.51 -5.83 3.98
N GLU A 73 -10.44 -6.30 3.38
CA GLU A 73 -10.50 -7.31 2.34
C GLU A 73 -9.34 -8.29 2.46
N LEU A 74 -9.65 -9.57 2.36
CA LEU A 74 -8.70 -10.68 2.32
C LEU A 74 -8.85 -11.37 0.97
N LEU A 75 -7.76 -11.52 0.22
CA LEU A 75 -7.72 -12.31 -1.00
C LEU A 75 -6.70 -13.43 -0.84
N ILE A 76 -7.04 -14.61 -1.34
CA ILE A 76 -6.16 -15.76 -1.41
C ILE A 76 -6.20 -16.27 -2.84
N TYR A 77 -5.04 -16.37 -3.47
CA TYR A 77 -4.83 -17.08 -4.71
C TYR A 77 -4.14 -18.40 -4.38
N SER A 78 -4.81 -19.51 -4.65
CA SER A 78 -4.29 -20.85 -4.38
C SER A 78 -3.42 -21.35 -5.52
N PRO A 79 -2.50 -22.31 -5.26
CA PRO A 79 -1.62 -22.87 -6.28
C PRO A 79 -2.34 -23.49 -7.48
N ASP A 80 -3.59 -23.93 -7.29
CA ASP A 80 -4.46 -24.47 -8.35
C ASP A 80 -5.08 -23.38 -9.25
N GLY A 81 -4.77 -22.11 -9.00
CA GLY A 81 -5.28 -20.95 -9.74
C GLY A 81 -6.63 -20.44 -9.24
N THR A 82 -7.21 -21.05 -8.21
CA THR A 82 -8.46 -20.57 -7.62
C THR A 82 -8.23 -19.30 -6.80
N LYS A 83 -9.29 -18.50 -6.70
CA LYS A 83 -9.30 -17.26 -5.94
C LYS A 83 -10.41 -17.32 -4.89
N ARG A 84 -10.05 -17.02 -3.64
CA ARG A 84 -10.97 -16.72 -2.55
C ARG A 84 -10.88 -15.24 -2.19
N GLN A 85 -12.00 -14.60 -1.91
CA GLN A 85 -12.07 -13.19 -1.55
C GLN A 85 -13.15 -12.98 -0.48
N VAL A 86 -12.76 -12.40 0.65
CA VAL A 86 -13.64 -12.05 1.76
C VAL A 86 -13.56 -10.54 1.95
N ARG A 87 -14.72 -9.88 2.09
CA ARG A 87 -14.79 -8.42 2.30
C ARG A 87 -15.83 -8.12 3.37
N ALA A 88 -15.43 -7.32 4.35
CA ALA A 88 -16.31 -6.87 5.43
C ALA A 88 -16.29 -5.34 5.55
N HIS A 89 -17.40 -4.77 5.99
CA HIS A 89 -17.54 -3.33 6.25
C HIS A 89 -17.96 -3.11 7.70
N TYR A 90 -17.37 -2.10 8.33
CA TYR A 90 -17.59 -1.80 9.73
C TYR A 90 -18.15 -0.38 9.92
N PRO A 91 -18.99 -0.16 10.95
CA PRO A 91 -19.35 1.19 11.39
C PRO A 91 -18.10 2.07 11.64
N LYS A 92 -18.21 3.38 11.38
CA LYS A 92 -17.08 4.32 11.50
C LYS A 92 -16.54 4.44 12.93
N ASP A 93 -17.38 4.20 13.94
CA ASP A 93 -17.01 4.18 15.36
C ASP A 93 -16.26 2.90 15.77
N GLN A 94 -16.16 1.91 14.88
CA GLN A 94 -15.32 0.71 15.03
C GLN A 94 -14.04 0.78 14.19
N ALA A 95 -13.68 1.96 13.70
CA ALA A 95 -12.45 2.17 12.94
C ALA A 95 -11.61 3.29 13.56
N SER A 96 -10.30 3.08 13.62
CA SER A 96 -9.32 4.05 14.07
C SER A 96 -8.08 4.00 13.18
N PHE A 97 -7.45 5.16 13.00
CA PHE A 97 -6.27 5.32 12.15
C PHE A 97 -5.38 6.36 12.83
N ALA A 98 -4.16 5.97 13.22
CA ALA A 98 -3.21 6.85 13.89
C ALA A 98 -2.59 7.84 12.91
N LEU A 99 -2.16 9.01 13.41
CA LEU A 99 -1.58 10.08 12.61
C LEU A 99 -0.05 10.03 12.54
N ASP A 100 0.57 9.29 13.45
CA ASP A 100 2.01 9.34 13.74
C ASP A 100 2.79 8.14 13.22
N ASP A 101 2.12 7.03 12.89
CA ASP A 101 2.73 5.84 12.30
C ASP A 101 1.68 4.86 11.72
N VAL A 102 2.15 3.72 11.21
CA VAL A 102 1.30 2.55 10.89
C VAL A 102 0.61 2.07 12.18
N ASN A 103 -0.64 2.45 12.34
CA ASN A 103 -1.56 1.86 13.31
C ASN A 103 -3.00 2.12 12.85
N ALA A 104 -3.61 1.11 12.24
CA ALA A 104 -4.96 1.18 11.72
C ALA A 104 -5.77 -0.02 12.22
N GLN A 105 -7.03 0.23 12.56
CA GLN A 105 -7.98 -0.79 13.00
C GLN A 105 -9.33 -0.57 12.31
N VAL A 106 -9.94 -1.67 11.85
CA VAL A 106 -11.31 -1.71 11.31
C VAL A 106 -11.98 -2.97 11.85
N GLY A 107 -12.86 -2.79 12.84
CA GLY A 107 -13.44 -3.92 13.58
C GLY A 107 -12.37 -4.70 14.36
N PRO A 108 -12.34 -6.05 14.26
CA PRO A 108 -11.30 -6.88 14.90
C PRO A 108 -9.97 -6.86 14.14
N ASN A 109 -9.92 -6.27 12.94
CA ASN A 109 -8.78 -6.30 12.04
C ASN A 109 -7.87 -5.10 12.30
N LYS A 110 -6.56 -5.32 12.27
CA LYS A 110 -5.59 -4.27 12.55
C LYS A 110 -4.26 -4.49 11.85
N CYS A 111 -3.57 -3.38 11.60
CA CYS A 111 -2.15 -3.39 11.27
C CYS A 111 -1.39 -2.42 12.18
N TRP A 112 -0.15 -2.76 12.50
CA TRP A 112 0.74 -1.94 13.30
C TRP A 112 2.19 -2.21 12.92
N VAL A 113 3.12 -1.39 13.39
CA VAL A 113 4.56 -1.56 13.15
C VAL A 113 5.32 -1.70 14.46
N ASP A 114 6.32 -2.59 14.47
CA ASP A 114 7.38 -2.63 15.48
C ASP A 114 8.65 -1.99 14.88
N ARG A 115 9.23 -1.02 15.59
CA ARG A 115 10.45 -0.29 15.18
C ARG A 115 11.61 -0.49 16.17
N SER A 116 11.56 -1.54 16.98
CA SER A 116 12.59 -1.82 17.99
C SER A 116 13.91 -2.33 17.43
N GLY A 117 13.92 -2.84 16.19
CA GLY A 117 15.11 -3.30 15.46
C GLY A 117 15.64 -2.30 14.43
N ASP A 118 16.68 -2.71 13.71
CA ASP A 118 17.35 -1.88 12.69
C ASP A 118 16.41 -1.53 11.51
N LEU A 119 15.53 -2.46 11.15
CA LEU A 119 14.48 -2.27 10.16
C LEU A 119 13.10 -2.56 10.78
N PRO A 120 12.03 -1.87 10.33
CA PRO A 120 10.70 -2.09 10.86
C PRO A 120 10.15 -3.50 10.58
N VAL A 121 9.28 -3.98 11.47
CA VAL A 121 8.45 -5.17 11.24
C VAL A 121 7.00 -4.73 11.14
N GLN A 122 6.39 -4.91 9.97
CA GLN A 122 4.96 -4.61 9.79
C GLN A 122 4.13 -5.81 10.20
N HIS A 123 3.03 -5.58 10.92
CA HIS A 123 2.11 -6.63 11.32
C HIS A 123 0.74 -6.39 10.71
N ALA A 124 0.10 -7.45 10.23
CA ALA A 124 -1.26 -7.43 9.74
C ALA A 124 -2.03 -8.62 10.32
N TYR A 125 -3.07 -8.30 11.10
CA TYR A 125 -4.03 -9.27 11.62
C TYR A 125 -5.41 -8.97 11.04
N LEU A 126 -5.92 -9.87 10.20
CA LEU A 126 -7.28 -9.78 9.66
C LEU A 126 -8.01 -11.10 9.91
N ALA A 127 -9.23 -11.05 10.42
CA ALA A 127 -10.03 -12.22 10.74
C ALA A 127 -11.48 -11.97 10.33
N GLU A 128 -11.89 -12.58 9.22
CA GLU A 128 -13.22 -12.44 8.63
C GLU A 128 -13.75 -13.79 8.19
N GLU A 129 -15.01 -14.06 8.55
CA GLU A 129 -15.65 -15.36 8.32
C GLU A 129 -14.77 -16.51 8.88
N ASP A 130 -14.36 -17.45 8.03
CA ASP A 130 -13.45 -18.56 8.31
C ASP A 130 -12.03 -18.33 7.78
N VAL A 131 -11.67 -17.08 7.44
CA VAL A 131 -10.34 -16.70 6.96
C VAL A 131 -9.63 -15.83 8.00
N VAL A 132 -8.40 -16.22 8.38
CA VAL A 132 -7.57 -15.43 9.31
C VAL A 132 -6.17 -15.29 8.75
N PHE A 133 -5.67 -14.06 8.64
CA PHE A 133 -4.28 -13.74 8.40
C PHE A 133 -3.69 -13.20 9.69
N ASP A 134 -2.60 -13.81 10.16
CA ASP A 134 -1.77 -13.29 11.24
C ASP A 134 -0.33 -13.28 10.73
N LEU A 135 0.08 -12.13 10.17
CA LEU A 135 1.29 -12.02 9.36
C LEU A 135 2.22 -10.95 9.94
N SER A 136 3.51 -11.28 9.99
CA SER A 136 4.60 -10.35 10.25
C SER A 136 5.48 -10.24 9.02
N PHE A 137 5.74 -9.01 8.58
CA PHE A 137 6.58 -8.65 7.44
C PHE A 137 7.87 -8.04 8.00
N HIS A 138 8.93 -8.84 8.03
CA HIS A 138 10.25 -8.42 8.47
C HIS A 138 10.95 -7.72 7.31
N ASN A 139 11.05 -6.39 7.36
CA ASN A 139 11.66 -5.64 6.29
C ASN A 139 13.09 -6.11 5.99
N GLU A 140 13.39 -6.26 4.70
CA GLU A 140 14.75 -6.48 4.18
C GLU A 140 15.33 -5.19 3.60
N LEU A 141 14.49 -4.15 3.46
CA LEU A 141 14.82 -2.83 2.94
C LEU A 141 14.20 -1.75 3.84
N PRO A 142 14.81 -0.55 3.94
CA PRO A 142 14.15 0.60 4.54
C PRO A 142 12.87 0.96 3.76
N SER A 143 11.95 1.68 4.41
CA SER A 143 10.78 2.25 3.74
C SER A 143 11.19 3.16 2.58
N TRP A 144 10.31 3.31 1.59
CA TRP A 144 10.56 4.14 0.42
C TRP A 144 9.32 4.91 -0.01
N MET A 145 9.50 6.10 -0.58
CA MET A 145 8.47 6.81 -1.33
C MET A 145 9.10 7.62 -2.47
N PRO A 146 8.39 7.81 -3.60
CA PRO A 146 8.88 8.62 -4.69
C PRO A 146 8.79 10.10 -4.34
N GLY A 147 9.90 10.83 -4.42
CA GLY A 147 9.93 12.22 -3.94
C GLY A 147 9.40 12.33 -2.52
N LYS A 148 8.43 13.21 -2.29
CA LYS A 148 7.75 13.36 -0.98
C LYS A 148 6.45 12.56 -0.87
N GLY A 149 6.27 11.55 -1.72
CA GLY A 149 5.17 10.59 -1.62
C GLY A 149 3.81 11.08 -2.12
N GLU A 150 3.67 12.29 -2.70
CA GLU A 150 2.38 12.77 -3.22
C GLU A 150 2.48 13.42 -4.61
N THR A 151 1.46 13.17 -5.44
CA THR A 151 1.21 13.85 -6.71
C THR A 151 -0.11 14.61 -6.62
N HIS A 152 -0.06 15.91 -6.85
CA HIS A 152 -1.26 16.76 -6.97
C HIS A 152 -1.60 16.95 -8.44
N TYR A 153 -2.81 16.56 -8.83
CA TYR A 153 -3.33 16.76 -10.19
C TYR A 153 -3.97 18.15 -10.35
N ASN A 154 -4.45 18.72 -9.25
CA ASN A 154 -4.87 20.11 -9.08
C ASN A 154 -5.07 20.40 -7.58
N ALA A 155 -5.62 21.57 -7.25
CA ALA A 155 -5.88 22.01 -5.87
C ALA A 155 -6.82 21.11 -5.03
N LYS A 156 -7.53 20.14 -5.65
CA LYS A 156 -8.51 19.27 -4.97
C LYS A 156 -8.25 17.78 -5.17
N GLU A 157 -7.45 17.41 -6.16
CA GLU A 157 -7.23 16.03 -6.58
C GLU A 157 -5.76 15.67 -6.37
N SER A 158 -5.50 14.63 -5.57
CA SER A 158 -4.16 14.13 -5.29
C SER A 158 -4.15 12.61 -5.13
N PHE A 159 -2.96 12.04 -5.28
CA PHE A 159 -2.68 10.64 -4.97
C PHE A 159 -1.31 10.56 -4.28
N GLY A 160 -1.26 9.86 -3.16
CA GLY A 160 -0.03 9.62 -2.42
C GLY A 160 0.26 8.15 -2.18
N TRP A 161 1.55 7.85 -2.04
CA TRP A 161 2.12 6.52 -1.95
C TRP A 161 3.37 6.52 -1.10
N VAL A 162 3.35 5.70 -0.05
CA VAL A 162 4.54 5.32 0.71
C VAL A 162 4.59 3.81 0.81
N VAL A 163 5.78 3.24 0.71
CA VAL A 163 6.03 1.80 0.77
C VAL A 163 6.69 1.49 2.10
N ALA A 164 5.91 0.91 3.02
CA ALA A 164 6.35 0.57 4.37
C ALA A 164 7.28 -0.64 4.41
N ALA A 165 7.09 -1.59 3.50
CA ALA A 165 7.94 -2.76 3.35
C ALA A 165 8.16 -3.03 1.86
N PRO A 166 9.17 -2.44 1.21
CA PRO A 166 9.37 -2.64 -0.22
C PRO A 166 9.79 -4.05 -0.59
N ARG A 167 10.40 -4.76 0.36
CA ARG A 167 10.64 -6.20 0.35
C ARG A 167 10.73 -6.66 1.80
N ALA A 168 10.04 -7.74 2.13
CA ALA A 168 10.06 -8.32 3.47
C ALA A 168 10.05 -9.84 3.43
N ARG A 169 10.71 -10.46 4.40
CA ARG A 169 10.48 -11.86 4.75
C ARG A 169 9.19 -11.95 5.55
N VAL A 170 8.30 -12.87 5.18
CA VAL A 170 7.01 -13.07 5.85
C VAL A 170 7.09 -14.28 6.78
N SER A 171 6.48 -14.15 7.94
CA SER A 171 6.28 -15.22 8.93
C SER A 171 4.88 -15.10 9.53
N GLY A 172 4.26 -16.20 9.95
CA GLY A 172 2.99 -16.18 10.66
C GLY A 172 2.07 -17.33 10.27
N THR A 173 0.76 -17.09 10.22
CA THR A 173 -0.22 -18.10 9.80
C THR A 173 -1.30 -17.55 8.87
N VAL A 174 -1.80 -18.42 8.00
CA VAL A 174 -2.99 -18.18 7.18
C VAL A 174 -3.98 -19.31 7.41
N LYS A 175 -5.14 -19.00 7.98
CA LYS A 175 -6.25 -19.93 8.17
C LYS A 175 -7.28 -19.77 7.06
N ILE A 176 -7.77 -20.88 6.51
CA ILE A 176 -8.79 -20.98 5.47
C ILE A 176 -9.72 -22.14 5.83
N GLY A 177 -10.90 -21.85 6.37
CA GLY A 177 -11.78 -22.89 6.89
C GLY A 177 -11.12 -23.61 8.07
N ASP A 178 -11.01 -24.93 7.96
CA ASP A 178 -10.35 -25.78 8.97
C ASP A 178 -8.84 -25.95 8.73
N VAL A 179 -8.30 -25.41 7.62
CA VAL A 179 -6.88 -25.53 7.28
C VAL A 179 -6.13 -24.32 7.80
N THR A 180 -5.00 -24.56 8.47
CA THR A 180 -4.03 -23.52 8.84
C THR A 180 -2.71 -23.80 8.13
N LEU A 181 -2.26 -22.80 7.37
CA LEU A 181 -0.99 -22.79 6.66
C LEU A 181 0.04 -22.04 7.50
N ASP A 182 1.26 -22.57 7.56
CA ASP A 182 2.42 -21.79 7.97
C ASP A 182 2.70 -20.74 6.89
N ALA A 183 2.82 -19.47 7.30
CA ALA A 183 2.99 -18.36 6.39
C ALA A 183 4.46 -17.93 6.35
N ALA A 184 5.29 -18.72 5.67
CA ALA A 184 6.64 -18.34 5.28
C ALA A 184 6.66 -17.88 3.83
N GLY A 185 7.44 -16.84 3.51
CA GLY A 185 7.61 -16.38 2.13
C GLY A 185 8.15 -14.96 1.99
N ILE A 186 7.84 -14.32 0.88
CA ILE A 186 8.25 -12.94 0.56
C ILE A 186 7.03 -12.03 0.44
N GLY A 187 7.14 -10.82 0.98
CA GLY A 187 6.04 -9.89 1.09
C GLY A 187 6.39 -8.44 0.77
N TYR A 188 5.35 -7.63 0.81
CA TYR A 188 5.36 -6.21 0.54
C TYR A 188 4.22 -5.54 1.30
N ALA A 189 4.44 -4.30 1.71
CA ALA A 189 3.40 -3.46 2.30
C ALA A 189 3.53 -2.01 1.83
N ASP A 190 2.40 -1.39 1.50
CA ASP A 190 2.31 0.04 1.22
C ASP A 190 1.06 0.68 1.80
N HIS A 191 1.08 2.01 1.77
CA HIS A 191 0.01 2.87 2.21
C HIS A 191 -0.26 3.89 1.10
N ASN A 192 -1.53 4.00 0.72
CA ASN A 192 -1.98 4.89 -0.34
C ASN A 192 -3.08 5.79 0.19
N TRP A 193 -2.99 7.08 -0.13
CA TRP A 193 -3.98 8.08 0.22
C TRP A 193 -4.26 8.99 -0.97
N GLY A 194 -5.27 9.84 -0.85
CA GLY A 194 -5.52 10.87 -1.84
C GLY A 194 -6.95 11.37 -1.80
N ALA A 195 -7.27 12.21 -2.77
CA ALA A 195 -8.60 12.79 -2.90
C ALA A 195 -9.00 12.90 -4.37
N GLY A 196 -10.28 12.64 -4.64
CA GLY A 196 -10.87 12.81 -5.97
C GLY A 196 -11.41 11.53 -6.57
N ASP A 197 -11.95 11.65 -7.78
CA ASP A 197 -12.44 10.52 -8.56
C ASP A 197 -11.30 9.99 -9.44
N MET A 198 -10.59 8.98 -8.93
CA MET A 198 -9.42 8.41 -9.61
C MET A 198 -9.75 7.88 -11.01
N LYS A 199 -10.99 7.46 -11.29
CA LYS A 199 -11.41 7.00 -12.64
C LYS A 199 -11.43 8.14 -13.65
N ARG A 200 -11.68 9.37 -13.19
CA ARG A 200 -11.65 10.58 -14.02
C ARG A 200 -10.27 11.18 -14.14
N ILE A 201 -9.32 10.78 -13.29
CA ILE A 201 -7.95 11.31 -13.27
C ILE A 201 -7.04 10.39 -14.06
N ILE A 202 -7.11 9.10 -13.81
CA ILE A 202 -6.19 8.08 -14.32
C ILE A 202 -6.85 7.34 -15.48
N GLU A 203 -6.14 7.25 -16.60
CA GLU A 203 -6.51 6.42 -17.76
C GLU A 203 -5.93 5.01 -17.62
N ARG A 204 -4.65 4.91 -17.23
CA ARG A 204 -3.94 3.63 -17.11
C ARG A 204 -3.04 3.64 -15.89
N TRP A 205 -3.00 2.50 -15.22
CA TRP A 205 -2.13 2.25 -14.08
C TRP A 205 -1.46 0.90 -14.27
N HIS A 206 -0.14 0.91 -14.34
CA HIS A 206 0.66 -0.31 -14.21
C HIS A 206 1.54 -0.14 -12.99
N TRP A 207 1.45 -1.07 -12.04
CA TRP A 207 2.32 -1.13 -10.88
C TRP A 207 2.78 -2.55 -10.71
N GLY A 208 4.01 -2.71 -10.26
CA GLY A 208 4.57 -4.03 -10.09
C GLY A 208 5.94 -3.98 -9.46
N ARG A 209 6.41 -5.18 -9.15
CA ARG A 209 7.69 -5.42 -8.50
C ARG A 209 8.34 -6.67 -9.03
N LEU A 210 9.66 -6.71 -8.93
CA LEU A 210 10.49 -7.82 -9.32
C LEU A 210 11.57 -8.01 -8.25
N TYR A 211 11.73 -9.25 -7.81
CA TYR A 211 12.75 -9.65 -6.86
C TYR A 211 13.64 -10.71 -7.49
N VAL A 212 14.93 -10.49 -7.38
CA VAL A 212 15.96 -11.53 -7.53
C VAL A 212 16.83 -11.50 -6.28
N GLU A 213 17.84 -12.37 -6.19
CA GLU A 213 18.69 -12.49 -5.00
C GLU A 213 19.26 -11.13 -4.56
N ASP A 214 19.94 -10.45 -5.47
CA ASP A 214 20.69 -9.22 -5.17
C ASP A 214 19.90 -7.93 -5.43
N TYR A 215 18.71 -8.02 -6.04
CA TYR A 215 17.96 -6.84 -6.48
C TYR A 215 16.49 -6.88 -6.10
N SER A 216 15.99 -5.71 -5.72
CA SER A 216 14.56 -5.44 -5.59
C SER A 216 14.19 -4.26 -6.46
N PHE A 217 13.20 -4.43 -7.32
CA PHE A 217 12.72 -3.41 -8.23
C PHE A 217 11.23 -3.19 -8.01
N LEU A 218 10.81 -1.94 -7.97
CA LEU A 218 9.42 -1.52 -7.81
C LEU A 218 9.16 -0.38 -8.78
N PHE A 219 7.99 -0.35 -9.41
CA PHE A 219 7.64 0.71 -10.32
C PHE A 219 6.15 0.99 -10.33
N ALA A 220 5.80 2.21 -10.72
CA ALA A 220 4.48 2.50 -11.28
C ALA A 220 4.61 3.28 -12.60
N ASN A 221 3.62 3.15 -13.46
CA ASN A 221 3.41 3.95 -14.65
C ASN A 221 1.95 4.34 -14.68
N VAL A 222 1.69 5.57 -14.27
CA VAL A 222 0.35 6.15 -14.14
C VAL A 222 0.19 7.18 -15.24
N MET A 223 -0.72 6.91 -16.17
CA MET A 223 -1.05 7.83 -17.25
C MET A 223 -2.41 8.45 -16.98
N THR A 224 -2.47 9.78 -16.96
CA THR A 224 -3.71 10.50 -16.71
C THR A 224 -4.61 10.56 -17.94
N GLN A 225 -5.88 10.88 -17.73
CA GLN A 225 -6.86 11.13 -18.79
C GLN A 225 -6.45 12.31 -19.69
N LYS A 226 -6.99 12.38 -20.92
CA LYS A 226 -6.72 13.46 -21.90
C LYS A 226 -6.88 14.88 -21.35
N ARG A 227 -7.79 15.10 -20.38
CA ARG A 227 -8.00 16.40 -19.72
C ARG A 227 -6.79 16.89 -18.92
N PHE A 228 -5.89 15.97 -18.60
CA PHE A 228 -4.60 16.17 -17.94
C PHE A 228 -3.42 16.01 -18.91
N ASP A 229 -3.67 16.18 -20.21
CA ASP A 229 -2.67 16.09 -21.29
C ASP A 229 -1.90 14.75 -21.34
N HIS A 230 -2.54 13.66 -20.87
CA HIS A 230 -1.89 12.35 -20.76
C HIS A 230 -0.56 12.38 -19.98
N HIS A 231 -0.45 13.24 -18.96
CA HIS A 231 0.68 13.27 -18.03
C HIS A 231 1.01 11.86 -17.52
N ARG A 232 2.30 11.59 -17.36
CA ARG A 232 2.82 10.29 -16.92
C ARG A 232 3.67 10.44 -15.67
N SER A 233 3.21 9.83 -14.59
CA SER A 233 3.99 9.64 -13.37
C SER A 233 4.66 8.27 -13.43
N GLN A 234 5.99 8.24 -13.32
CA GLN A 234 6.80 7.03 -13.52
C GLN A 234 7.77 6.77 -12.35
N PRO A 235 7.28 6.65 -11.12
CA PRO A 235 8.13 6.33 -9.98
C PRO A 235 8.76 4.94 -10.13
N VAL A 236 10.04 4.87 -9.77
CA VAL A 236 10.84 3.65 -9.80
C VAL A 236 11.67 3.62 -8.53
N MET A 237 11.75 2.45 -7.93
CA MET A 237 12.74 2.12 -6.90
C MET A 237 13.60 0.96 -7.38
N LEU A 238 14.91 1.07 -7.15
CA LEU A 238 15.86 -0.04 -7.30
C LEU A 238 16.68 -0.14 -6.03
N ALA A 239 16.69 -1.32 -5.43
CA ALA A 239 17.61 -1.69 -4.37
C ALA A 239 18.59 -2.75 -4.87
N LYS A 240 19.84 -2.66 -4.41
CA LYS A 240 20.90 -3.65 -4.63
C LYS A 240 21.51 -4.03 -3.29
N ASN A 241 21.52 -5.33 -2.96
CA ASN A 241 22.14 -5.86 -1.73
C ASN A 241 21.67 -5.18 -0.43
N GLY A 242 20.39 -4.82 -0.34
CA GLY A 242 19.81 -4.16 0.84
C GLY A 242 19.78 -2.62 0.77
N ASP A 243 20.52 -2.02 -0.16
CA ASP A 243 20.60 -0.56 -0.29
C ASP A 243 19.71 -0.05 -1.42
N ILE A 244 18.85 0.92 -1.14
CA ILE A 244 18.09 1.64 -2.17
C ILE A 244 19.03 2.60 -2.89
N VAL A 245 19.13 2.47 -4.22
CA VAL A 245 20.04 3.24 -5.08
C VAL A 245 19.32 4.10 -6.12
N LEU A 246 18.01 3.89 -6.29
CA LEU A 246 17.10 4.67 -7.13
C LEU A 246 15.72 4.66 -6.49
#